data_AF-A0A842UH35-F1
#
_entry.id   AF-A0A842UH35-F1
#
_cell.length_a   1.000
_cell.length_b   1.000
_cell.length_c   1.000
_cell.angle_alpha   90.00
_cell.angle_beta   90.00
_cell.angle_gamma   90.00
#
_symmetry.space_group_name_H-M   'P 1'
#
loop_
_entity.id
_entity.type
_entity.pdbx_description
1 polymer ?
#
loop_
_entity_poly.entity_id
_entity_poly.type
_entity_poly.pdbx_seq_one_letter_code
_entity_poly.pdbx_strand_id
1 'polypeptide(L)'
;MAKETVEALVEGGKATAGPPIGPALGPLKVNIGEVVKAINDKTKDFQKMQVPVKIIVDTDTKEFEIQVGTPPASQLIKKEAIIEKGASNPLLDKVADLKIEQIIKIAKMKEDSLYGKDMKGRVKEIVGTCQSMGVLVEGAPARETLQKIDTGEFEQKIKEERTELSEEDKKRLEQERTKLQAATEERMKLLEVKAKELVAANKGKEASKIKSMLLDAKIPPKVVDKVMTESGLVVETKTAAPAKK
;
A
#
# COMPACT_ATOMS: atom_id res chain seq x y z
N MET A 1 34.23 6.88 17.01
CA MET A 1 33.35 6.83 15.83
C MET A 1 32.00 6.32 16.27
N ALA A 2 31.28 7.15 17.01
CA ALA A 2 29.89 6.87 17.34
C ALA A 2 29.06 7.20 16.08
N LYS A 3 28.59 6.15 15.40
CA LYS A 3 27.70 6.27 14.25
C LYS A 3 26.27 6.12 14.76
N GLU A 4 25.48 7.18 14.69
CA GLU A 4 24.06 7.11 14.99
C GLU A 4 23.28 6.87 13.70
N THR A 5 22.37 5.90 13.71
CA THR A 5 21.51 5.60 12.56
C THR A 5 20.10 6.07 12.87
N VAL A 6 19.59 6.97 12.05
CA VAL A 6 18.22 7.47 12.13
C VAL A 6 17.41 6.89 10.97
N GLU A 7 16.31 6.22 11.29
CA GLU A 7 15.38 5.70 10.30
C GLU A 7 14.17 6.63 10.18
N ALA A 8 13.88 7.10 8.96
CA ALA A 8 12.75 7.98 8.69
C ALA A 8 11.94 7.45 7.50
N LEU A 9 10.62 7.57 7.57
CA LEU A 9 9.73 7.28 6.44
C LEU A 9 9.43 8.57 5.70
N VAL A 10 9.76 8.64 4.41
CA VAL A 10 9.59 9.84 3.59
C VAL A 10 8.77 9.55 2.34
N GLU A 11 7.99 10.52 1.90
CA GLU A 11 7.34 10.44 0.59
C GLU A 11 8.35 10.79 -0.52
N GLY A 12 8.58 9.86 -1.44
CA GLY A 12 9.50 10.00 -2.54
C GLY A 12 9.13 11.19 -3.42
N GLY A 13 10.16 11.97 -3.79
CA GLY A 13 10.04 13.19 -4.60
C GLY A 13 9.40 14.39 -3.90
N LYS A 14 8.91 14.26 -2.66
CA LYS A 14 8.36 15.36 -1.84
C LYS A 14 8.80 15.24 -0.37
N ALA A 15 10.05 14.84 -0.11
CA ALA A 15 10.59 14.89 1.23
C ALA A 15 10.62 16.35 1.70
N THR A 16 10.08 16.60 2.89
CA THR A 16 10.08 17.90 3.55
C THR A 16 10.84 17.80 4.87
N ALA A 17 11.43 18.90 5.34
CA ALA A 17 12.06 19.01 6.66
C ALA A 17 11.03 19.02 7.82
N GLY A 18 9.88 18.37 7.63
CA GLY A 18 8.79 18.33 8.59
C GLY A 18 9.06 17.38 9.77
N PRO A 19 8.02 17.09 10.57
CA PRO A 19 8.08 16.21 11.72
C PRO A 19 8.76 14.83 11.54
N PRO A 20 8.76 14.17 10.37
CA PRO A 20 9.45 12.88 10.24
C PRO A 20 10.98 12.97 10.24
N ILE A 21 11.57 14.10 9.86
CA ILE A 21 13.04 14.27 9.73
C ILE A 21 13.58 15.26 10.77
N GLY A 22 12.85 16.35 11.03
CA GLY A 22 13.32 17.46 11.88
C GLY A 22 13.68 17.06 13.32
N PRO A 23 12.79 16.40 14.08
CA PRO A 23 13.09 15.96 15.46
C PRO A 23 14.18 14.89 15.52
N ALA A 24 14.27 14.03 14.50
CA ALA A 24 15.19 12.90 14.47
C ALA A 24 16.63 13.35 14.14
N LEU A 25 16.79 14.40 13.32
CA LEU A 25 18.09 14.99 12.98
C LEU A 25 18.49 16.19 13.86
N GLY A 26 17.54 16.76 14.61
CA GLY A 26 17.76 17.88 15.53
C GLY A 26 18.90 17.69 16.55
N PRO A 27 18.99 16.57 17.28
CA PRO A 27 20.08 16.36 18.25
C PRO A 27 21.44 16.17 17.59
N LEU A 28 21.47 15.74 16.33
CA LEU A 28 22.67 15.40 15.56
C LEU A 28 23.36 16.62 14.91
N LYS A 29 22.73 17.81 14.97
CA LYS A 29 23.26 19.08 14.40
C LYS A 29 23.71 18.97 12.93
N VAL A 30 23.05 18.13 12.15
CA VAL A 30 23.30 17.97 10.70
C VAL A 30 22.52 18.99 9.87
N ASN A 31 22.98 19.26 8.65
CA ASN A 31 22.29 20.16 7.74
C ASN A 31 21.04 19.48 7.13
N ILE A 32 19.88 19.73 7.75
CA ILE A 32 18.59 19.14 7.36
C ILE A 32 18.24 19.46 5.89
N GLY A 33 18.60 20.65 5.40
CA GLY A 33 18.28 21.08 4.04
C GLY A 33 19.03 20.28 2.96
N GLU A 34 20.28 19.92 3.22
CA GLU A 34 21.10 19.09 2.32
C GLU A 34 20.62 17.64 2.32
N VAL A 35 20.29 17.10 3.50
CA VAL A 35 19.74 15.76 3.64
C VAL A 35 18.43 15.61 2.85
N VAL A 36 17.52 16.57 2.98
CA VAL A 36 16.23 16.56 2.27
C VAL A 36 16.43 16.64 0.75
N LYS A 37 17.39 17.45 0.26
CA LYS A 37 17.72 17.52 -1.18
C LYS A 37 18.27 16.19 -1.69
N ALA A 38 19.26 15.63 -1.00
CA ALA A 38 19.86 14.35 -1.37
C ALA A 38 18.84 13.19 -1.36
N ILE A 39 17.91 13.18 -0.40
CA ILE A 39 16.80 12.23 -0.37
C ILE A 39 15.88 12.43 -1.57
N ASN A 40 15.49 13.67 -1.87
CA ASN A 40 14.62 13.96 -3.02
C ASN A 40 15.28 13.54 -4.33
N ASP A 41 16.57 13.79 -4.51
CA ASP A 41 17.31 13.38 -5.71
C ASP A 41 17.33 11.86 -5.88
N LYS A 42 17.61 11.10 -4.82
CA LYS A 42 17.61 9.63 -4.85
C LYS A 42 16.21 9.02 -4.94
N THR A 43 15.15 9.75 -4.56
CA THR A 43 13.76 9.26 -4.55
C THR A 43 12.89 9.81 -5.68
N LYS A 44 13.48 10.52 -6.66
CA LYS A 44 12.78 11.06 -7.84
C LYS A 44 11.99 10.01 -8.62
N ASP A 45 12.51 8.79 -8.72
CA ASP A 45 11.86 7.69 -9.45
C ASP A 45 10.72 7.03 -8.65
N PHE A 46 10.70 7.28 -7.34
CA PHE A 46 9.73 6.76 -6.38
C PHE A 46 8.69 7.80 -5.95
N GLN A 47 8.38 8.76 -6.83
CA GLN A 47 7.40 9.81 -6.56
C GLN A 47 6.06 9.26 -6.01
N LYS A 48 5.58 9.88 -4.93
CA LYS A 48 4.34 9.51 -4.20
C LYS A 48 4.35 8.14 -3.51
N MET A 49 5.50 7.49 -3.39
CA MET A 49 5.67 6.28 -2.58
C MET A 49 6.36 6.63 -1.26
N GLN A 50 6.00 5.94 -0.18
CA GLN A 50 6.68 6.04 1.10
C GLN A 50 7.91 5.15 1.06
N VAL A 51 9.09 5.77 1.16
CA VAL A 51 10.37 5.08 1.10
C VAL A 51 11.03 5.20 2.47
N PRO A 52 11.43 4.08 3.09
CA PRO A 52 12.24 4.13 4.30
C PRO A 52 13.65 4.59 3.94
N VAL A 53 14.16 5.57 4.67
CA VAL A 53 15.51 6.10 4.49
C VAL A 53 16.26 5.95 5.80
N LYS A 54 17.47 5.42 5.72
CA LYS A 54 18.42 5.39 6.84
C LYS A 54 19.44 6.50 6.64
N ILE A 55 19.60 7.31 7.67
CA ILE A 55 20.57 8.40 7.71
C ILE A 55 21.57 8.01 8.78
N ILE A 56 22.78 7.64 8.34
CA ILE A 56 23.89 7.32 9.23
C ILE A 56 24.65 8.61 9.43
N VAL A 57 24.71 9.11 10.66
CA VAL A 57 25.44 10.32 11.02
C VAL A 57 26.62 9.93 11.89
N ASP A 58 27.81 10.39 11.52
CA ASP A 58 28.97 10.34 12.38
C ASP A 58 28.95 11.56 13.31
N THR A 59 28.87 11.33 14.62
CA THR A 59 28.80 12.42 15.61
C THR A 59 30.10 13.22 15.70
N ASP A 60 31.22 12.63 15.26
CA ASP A 60 32.55 13.20 15.40
C ASP A 60 32.89 14.10 14.19
N THR A 61 32.62 13.62 12.97
CA THR A 61 32.90 14.35 11.72
C THR A 61 31.70 15.14 11.19
N LYS A 62 30.50 14.91 11.74
CA LYS A 62 29.20 15.45 11.27
C LYS A 62 28.87 15.06 9.82
N GLU A 63 29.58 14.06 9.29
CA GLU A 63 29.31 13.51 7.98
C GLU A 63 28.05 12.66 8.04
N PHE A 64 27.23 12.74 6.99
CA PHE A 64 25.99 11.99 6.89
C PHE A 64 26.02 11.11 5.64
N GLU A 65 25.65 9.84 5.80
CA GLU A 65 25.47 8.89 4.73
C GLU A 65 23.98 8.55 4.63
N ILE A 66 23.41 8.71 3.43
CA ILE A 66 21.98 8.47 3.19
C ILE A 66 21.85 7.18 2.40
N GLN A 67 21.29 6.16 3.04
CA GLN A 67 20.91 4.90 2.42
C GLN A 67 19.40 4.88 2.23
N VAL A 68 18.98 4.91 0.97
CA VAL A 68 17.57 4.82 0.60
C VAL A 68 17.21 3.34 0.51
N GLY A 69 16.27 2.90 1.33
CA GLY A 69 15.75 1.53 1.27
C GLY A 69 14.82 1.34 0.09
N THR A 70 14.47 0.09 -0.21
CA THR A 70 13.45 -0.19 -1.23
C THR A 70 12.05 0.13 -0.70
N PRO A 71 11.14 0.69 -1.53
CA PRO A 71 9.77 0.93 -1.11
C PRO A 71 9.05 -0.35 -0.65
N PRO A 72 7.99 -0.24 0.16
CA PRO A 72 7.13 -1.35 0.52
C PRO A 72 6.59 -2.06 -0.73
N ALA A 73 6.57 -3.40 -0.71
CA ALA A 73 6.06 -4.20 -1.83
C ALA A 73 4.62 -3.79 -2.20
N SER A 74 3.79 -3.46 -1.21
CA SER A 74 2.42 -2.98 -1.41
C SER A 74 2.32 -1.72 -2.26
N GLN A 75 3.31 -0.82 -2.22
CA GLN A 75 3.29 0.38 -3.04
C GLN A 75 3.78 0.14 -4.46
N LEU A 76 4.75 -0.74 -4.64
CA LEU A 76 5.18 -1.18 -5.97
C LEU A 76 4.04 -1.92 -6.69
N ILE A 77 3.32 -2.79 -5.98
CA ILE A 77 2.11 -3.45 -6.48
C ILE A 77 1.06 -2.41 -6.87
N LYS A 78 0.80 -1.39 -6.03
CA LYS A 78 -0.14 -0.31 -6.38
C LYS A 78 0.25 0.47 -7.63
N LYS A 79 1.54 0.70 -7.86
CA LYS A 79 2.05 1.41 -9.04
C LYS A 79 1.83 0.59 -10.31
N GLU A 80 2.18 -0.69 -10.31
CA GLU A 80 1.97 -1.60 -11.45
C GLU A 80 0.49 -1.92 -11.66
N ALA A 81 -0.28 -2.04 -10.57
CA ALA A 81 -1.72 -2.22 -10.59
C ALA A 81 -2.50 -0.91 -10.76
N ILE A 82 -1.83 0.25 -10.88
CA ILE A 82 -2.41 1.60 -11.02
C ILE A 82 -3.67 1.77 -10.14
N ILE A 83 -3.55 1.42 -8.86
CA ILE A 83 -4.60 1.57 -7.86
C ILE A 83 -4.12 2.42 -6.69
N GLU A 84 -4.97 3.29 -6.17
CA GLU A 84 -4.61 4.14 -5.03
C GLU A 84 -4.77 3.42 -3.69
N LYS A 85 -5.78 2.55 -3.58
CA LYS A 85 -6.15 1.84 -2.36
C LYS A 85 -6.37 0.36 -2.66
N GLY A 86 -5.92 -0.50 -1.74
CA GLY A 86 -6.17 -1.95 -1.82
C GLY A 86 -7.57 -2.33 -1.38
N ALA A 87 -7.89 -3.62 -1.44
CA ALA A 87 -9.17 -4.16 -1.00
C ALA A 87 -9.40 -3.88 0.50
N SER A 88 -10.62 -3.47 0.84
CA SER A 88 -11.04 -3.38 2.25
C SER A 88 -11.29 -4.77 2.84
N ASN A 89 -11.75 -5.72 2.01
CA ASN A 89 -11.83 -7.14 2.36
C ASN A 89 -11.18 -8.00 1.26
N PRO A 90 -9.89 -8.39 1.40
CA PRO A 90 -9.13 -9.10 0.37
C PRO A 90 -9.70 -10.46 -0.07
N LEU A 91 -10.51 -11.09 0.79
CA LEU A 91 -11.15 -12.37 0.50
C LEU A 91 -12.34 -12.22 -0.46
N LEU A 92 -13.07 -11.10 -0.35
CA LEU A 92 -14.33 -10.88 -1.07
C LEU A 92 -14.19 -9.89 -2.23
N ASP A 93 -13.35 -8.87 -2.08
CA ASP A 93 -13.21 -7.79 -3.06
C ASP A 93 -11.85 -7.91 -3.74
N LYS A 94 -11.89 -8.09 -5.07
CA LYS A 94 -10.70 -8.13 -5.91
C LYS A 94 -10.55 -6.80 -6.64
N VAL A 95 -9.46 -6.10 -6.36
CA VAL A 95 -9.30 -4.69 -6.74
C VAL A 95 -8.46 -4.51 -8.00
N ALA A 96 -7.58 -5.47 -8.29
CA ALA A 96 -6.79 -5.48 -9.51
C ALA A 96 -6.40 -6.92 -9.86
N ASP A 97 -6.00 -7.12 -11.11
CA ASP A 97 -5.24 -8.28 -11.54
C ASP A 97 -3.84 -7.83 -11.96
N LEU A 98 -2.86 -8.71 -11.77
CA LEU A 98 -1.47 -8.51 -12.17
C LEU A 98 -0.95 -9.74 -12.90
N LYS A 99 -0.09 -9.50 -13.89
CA LYS A 99 0.61 -10.59 -14.58
C LYS A 99 1.86 -11.01 -13.82
N ILE A 100 2.28 -12.25 -14.04
CA ILE A 100 3.50 -12.79 -13.40
C ILE A 100 4.74 -11.99 -13.80
N GLU A 101 4.78 -11.46 -15.01
CA GLU A 101 5.87 -10.59 -15.51
C GLU A 101 6.02 -9.32 -14.66
N GLN A 102 4.90 -8.70 -14.26
CA GLN A 102 4.93 -7.53 -13.38
C GLN A 102 5.44 -7.90 -11.98
N ILE A 103 5.08 -9.08 -11.49
CA ILE A 103 5.53 -9.58 -10.20
C ILE A 103 7.04 -9.87 -10.23
N ILE A 104 7.55 -10.47 -11.31
CA ILE A 104 8.99 -10.70 -11.51
C ILE A 104 9.73 -9.36 -11.53
N LYS A 105 9.22 -8.36 -12.25
CA LYS A 105 9.79 -7.01 -12.29
C LYS A 105 9.84 -6.37 -10.89
N ILE A 106 8.77 -6.47 -10.12
CA ILE A 106 8.73 -5.98 -8.72
C ILE A 106 9.73 -6.75 -7.85
N ALA A 107 9.83 -8.07 -8.01
CA ALA A 107 10.75 -8.92 -7.25
C ALA A 107 12.21 -8.56 -7.54
N LYS A 108 12.56 -8.25 -8.80
CA LYS A 108 13.89 -7.75 -9.18
C LYS A 108 14.18 -6.37 -8.58
N MET A 109 13.22 -5.44 -8.66
CA MET A 109 13.38 -4.10 -8.08
C MET A 109 13.57 -4.13 -6.56
N LYS A 110 13.04 -5.15 -5.88
CA LYS A 110 13.11 -5.33 -4.43
C LYS A 110 14.11 -6.40 -4.00
N GLU A 111 14.96 -6.88 -4.90
CA GLU A 111 15.87 -8.02 -4.67
C GLU A 111 16.68 -7.88 -3.37
N ASP A 112 17.25 -6.69 -3.12
CA ASP A 112 18.08 -6.42 -1.94
C ASP A 112 17.33 -6.49 -0.60
N SER A 113 15.99 -6.46 -0.62
CA SER A 113 15.16 -6.44 0.58
C SER A 113 14.26 -7.67 0.72
N LEU A 114 14.34 -8.63 -0.20
CA LEU A 114 13.62 -9.89 -0.13
C LEU A 114 14.52 -10.97 0.48
N TYR A 115 13.94 -11.90 1.23
CA TYR A 115 14.69 -12.97 1.89
C TYR A 115 14.82 -14.23 1.01
N GLY A 116 14.05 -14.31 -0.08
CA GLY A 116 14.07 -15.41 -1.02
C GLY A 116 15.46 -15.62 -1.62
N LYS A 117 16.00 -16.83 -1.43
CA LYS A 117 17.29 -17.27 -1.99
C LYS A 117 17.27 -17.35 -3.52
N ASP A 118 16.13 -17.77 -4.07
CA ASP A 118 15.89 -17.90 -5.50
C ASP A 118 14.85 -16.90 -5.97
N MET A 119 14.89 -16.55 -7.27
CA MET A 119 13.85 -15.72 -7.89
C MET A 119 12.44 -16.28 -7.69
N LYS A 120 12.28 -17.61 -7.65
CA LYS A 120 11.03 -18.29 -7.31
C LYS A 120 10.54 -17.93 -5.91
N GLY A 121 11.44 -17.92 -4.92
CA GLY A 121 11.11 -17.53 -3.54
C GLY A 121 10.72 -16.06 -3.43
N ARG A 122 11.45 -15.19 -4.13
CA ARG A 122 11.16 -13.75 -4.18
C ARG A 122 9.81 -13.44 -4.82
N VAL A 123 9.47 -14.11 -5.92
CA VAL A 123 8.16 -13.99 -6.58
C VAL A 123 7.04 -14.41 -5.62
N LYS A 124 7.20 -15.50 -4.85
CA LYS A 124 6.21 -15.93 -3.86
C LYS A 124 5.98 -14.89 -2.76
N GLU A 125 7.01 -14.22 -2.27
CA GLU A 125 6.87 -13.16 -1.26
C GLU A 125 6.01 -12.00 -1.79
N ILE A 126 6.20 -11.62 -3.05
CA ILE A 126 5.38 -10.58 -3.70
C ILE A 126 3.94 -11.07 -3.92
N VAL A 127 3.75 -12.31 -4.40
CA VAL A 127 2.40 -12.92 -4.56
C VAL A 127 1.65 -12.99 -3.22
N GLY A 128 2.35 -13.32 -2.13
CA GLY A 128 1.78 -13.29 -0.78
C GLY A 128 1.30 -11.89 -0.38
N THR A 129 2.05 -10.85 -0.78
CA THR A 129 1.62 -9.46 -0.56
C THR A 129 0.37 -9.11 -1.39
N CYS A 130 0.27 -9.59 -2.63
CA CYS A 130 -0.93 -9.44 -3.47
C CYS A 130 -2.18 -10.05 -2.80
N GLN A 131 -2.04 -11.18 -2.11
CA GLN A 131 -3.14 -11.83 -1.38
C GLN A 131 -3.76 -10.90 -0.33
N SER A 132 -2.92 -10.27 0.49
CA SER A 132 -3.36 -9.35 1.56
C SER A 132 -3.97 -8.05 1.03
N MET A 133 -3.72 -7.72 -0.23
CA MET A 133 -4.25 -6.52 -0.89
C MET A 133 -5.49 -6.78 -1.75
N GLY A 134 -5.90 -8.04 -1.91
CA GLY A 134 -7.00 -8.43 -2.78
C GLY A 134 -6.67 -8.26 -4.26
N VAL A 135 -5.41 -8.50 -4.64
CA VAL A 135 -4.96 -8.46 -6.03
C VAL A 135 -4.88 -9.89 -6.56
N LEU A 136 -5.49 -10.12 -7.73
CA LEU A 136 -5.42 -11.37 -8.47
C LEU A 136 -4.07 -11.45 -9.21
N VAL A 137 -3.67 -12.67 -9.54
CA VAL A 137 -2.49 -12.91 -10.37
C VAL A 137 -2.85 -13.87 -11.50
N GLU A 138 -2.75 -13.41 -12.75
CA GLU A 138 -3.18 -14.16 -13.95
C GLU A 138 -4.64 -14.64 -13.84
N GLY A 139 -5.53 -13.77 -13.36
CA GLY A 139 -6.95 -14.08 -13.15
C GLY A 139 -7.25 -15.07 -12.02
N ALA A 140 -6.23 -15.57 -11.30
CA ALA A 140 -6.38 -16.52 -10.21
C ALA A 140 -6.13 -15.87 -8.84
N PRO A 141 -6.75 -16.37 -7.75
CA PRO A 141 -6.39 -15.95 -6.41
C PRO A 141 -4.95 -16.35 -6.09
N ALA A 142 -4.23 -15.47 -5.39
CA ALA A 142 -2.82 -15.66 -5.03
C ALA A 142 -2.49 -17.04 -4.44
N ARG A 143 -3.41 -17.68 -3.70
CA ARG A 143 -3.24 -19.03 -3.16
C ARG A 143 -3.07 -20.11 -4.24
N GLU A 144 -3.87 -20.05 -5.29
CA GLU A 144 -3.77 -20.97 -6.43
C GLU A 144 -2.51 -20.68 -7.23
N THR A 145 -2.18 -19.40 -7.42
CA THR A 145 -0.95 -19.01 -8.10
C THR A 145 0.29 -19.49 -7.36
N LEU A 146 0.31 -19.44 -6.02
CA LEU A 146 1.39 -20.01 -5.21
C LEU A 146 1.55 -21.51 -5.44
N GLN A 147 0.46 -22.26 -5.52
CA GLN A 147 0.48 -23.69 -5.84
C GLN A 147 1.02 -23.95 -7.25
N LYS A 148 0.59 -23.16 -8.25
CA LYS A 148 1.11 -23.25 -9.62
C LYS A 148 2.59 -22.90 -9.74
N ILE A 149 3.06 -21.96 -8.92
CA ILE A 149 4.49 -21.66 -8.80
C ILE A 149 5.21 -22.87 -8.18
N ASP A 150 4.64 -23.50 -7.15
CA ASP A 150 5.21 -24.70 -6.53
C ASP A 150 5.31 -25.88 -7.51
N THR A 151 4.27 -26.13 -8.30
CA THR A 151 4.24 -27.19 -9.33
C THR A 151 5.16 -26.91 -10.52
N GLY A 152 5.77 -25.72 -10.60
CA GLY A 152 6.78 -25.40 -11.60
C GLY A 152 6.24 -24.86 -12.92
N GLU A 153 4.93 -24.59 -13.04
CA GLU A 153 4.31 -24.10 -14.29
C GLU A 153 4.88 -22.75 -14.75
N PHE A 154 5.45 -21.98 -13.84
CA PHE A 154 6.01 -20.65 -14.11
C PHE A 154 7.53 -20.59 -14.08
N GLU A 155 8.24 -21.72 -13.92
CA GLU A 155 9.70 -21.73 -13.83
C GLU A 155 10.39 -21.25 -15.11
N GLN A 156 9.81 -21.55 -16.29
CA GLN A 156 10.32 -21.04 -17.56
C GLN A 156 10.17 -19.51 -17.66
N LYS A 157 9.01 -18.96 -17.29
CA LYS A 157 8.80 -17.50 -17.28
C LYS A 157 9.69 -16.78 -16.26
N ILE A 158 9.95 -17.41 -15.11
CA ILE A 158 10.83 -16.88 -14.06
C ILE A 158 12.30 -16.90 -14.53
N LYS A 159 12.73 -17.93 -15.26
CA LYS A 159 14.08 -18.03 -15.83
C LYS A 159 14.30 -17.14 -17.05
N GLU A 160 13.28 -16.93 -17.86
CA GLU A 160 13.33 -16.08 -19.06
C GLU A 160 13.34 -14.59 -18.76
N GLU A 161 13.07 -14.20 -17.50
CA GLU A 161 13.15 -12.81 -17.05
C GLU A 161 12.36 -11.81 -17.91
N ARG A 162 11.29 -12.26 -18.58
CA ARG A 162 10.46 -11.38 -19.42
C ARG A 162 9.85 -10.26 -18.57
N THR A 163 10.39 -9.07 -18.75
CA THR A 163 9.96 -7.83 -18.07
C THR A 163 9.01 -6.99 -18.92
N GLU A 164 8.66 -7.45 -20.12
CA GLU A 164 7.91 -6.68 -21.10
C GLU A 164 6.50 -7.24 -21.28
N LEU A 165 5.51 -6.51 -20.77
CA LEU A 165 4.11 -6.78 -21.09
C LEU A 165 3.84 -6.45 -22.56
N SER A 166 3.39 -7.44 -23.31
CA SER A 166 2.84 -7.25 -24.66
C SER A 166 1.64 -6.28 -24.62
N GLU A 167 1.41 -5.50 -25.68
CA GLU A 167 0.31 -4.52 -25.72
C GLU A 167 -1.08 -5.16 -25.60
N GLU A 168 -1.22 -6.42 -26.02
CA GLU A 168 -2.45 -7.20 -25.86
C GLU A 168 -2.78 -7.50 -24.39
N ASP A 169 -1.74 -7.67 -23.59
CA ASP A 169 -1.83 -8.00 -22.18
C ASP A 169 -2.23 -6.78 -21.35
N LYS A 170 -1.79 -5.59 -21.75
CA LYS A 170 -2.27 -4.32 -21.19
C LYS A 170 -3.76 -4.12 -21.49
N LYS A 171 -4.21 -4.42 -22.70
CA LYS A 171 -5.63 -4.32 -23.08
C LYS A 171 -6.51 -5.32 -22.31
N ARG A 172 -6.05 -6.55 -22.08
CA ARG A 172 -6.74 -7.53 -21.22
C ARG A 172 -6.81 -7.08 -19.77
N LEU A 173 -5.70 -6.57 -19.22
CA LEU A 173 -5.66 -6.00 -17.87
C LEU A 173 -6.62 -4.81 -17.71
N GLU A 174 -6.77 -3.93 -18.71
CA GLU A 174 -7.71 -2.82 -18.68
C GLU A 174 -9.18 -3.30 -18.75
N GLN A 175 -9.47 -4.31 -19.57
CA GLN A 175 -10.79 -4.94 -19.65
C GLN A 175 -11.16 -5.69 -18.36
N GLU A 176 -10.20 -6.37 -17.73
CA GLU A 176 -10.42 -7.03 -16.44
C GLU A 176 -10.56 -6.01 -15.31
N ARG A 177 -9.78 -4.93 -15.32
CA ARG A 177 -9.92 -3.84 -14.36
C ARG A 177 -11.28 -3.17 -14.42
N THR A 178 -11.79 -2.87 -15.60
CA THR A 178 -13.12 -2.25 -15.74
C THR A 178 -14.22 -3.18 -15.22
N LYS A 179 -14.11 -4.50 -15.46
CA LYS A 179 -15.01 -5.50 -14.88
C LYS A 179 -14.87 -5.61 -13.35
N LEU A 180 -13.66 -5.63 -12.82
CA LEU A 180 -13.38 -5.71 -11.38
C LEU A 180 -13.81 -4.43 -10.65
N GLN A 181 -13.62 -3.27 -11.27
CA GLN A 181 -14.10 -1.99 -10.76
C GLN A 181 -15.63 -1.92 -10.79
N ALA A 182 -16.27 -2.34 -11.87
CA ALA A 182 -17.73 -2.45 -11.95
C ALA A 182 -18.29 -3.42 -10.91
N ALA A 183 -17.69 -4.61 -10.75
CA ALA A 183 -18.08 -5.58 -9.73
C ALA A 183 -17.88 -5.05 -8.30
N THR A 184 -16.80 -4.31 -8.07
CA THR A 184 -16.54 -3.64 -6.78
C THR A 184 -17.57 -2.53 -6.54
N GLU A 185 -17.90 -1.73 -7.54
CA GLU A 185 -18.90 -0.65 -7.44
C GLU A 185 -20.32 -1.17 -7.25
N GLU A 186 -20.73 -2.21 -7.97
CA GLU A 186 -22.03 -2.86 -7.79
C GLU A 186 -22.15 -3.48 -6.40
N ARG A 187 -21.08 -4.12 -5.93
CA ARG A 187 -21.03 -4.67 -4.56
C ARG A 187 -21.03 -3.56 -3.52
N MET A 188 -20.35 -2.44 -3.77
CA MET A 188 -20.38 -1.25 -2.91
C MET A 188 -21.78 -0.63 -2.86
N LYS A 189 -22.52 -0.61 -3.98
CA LYS A 189 -23.93 -0.20 -4.01
C LYS A 189 -24.83 -1.16 -3.24
N LEU A 190 -24.63 -2.48 -3.37
CA LEU A 190 -25.36 -3.49 -2.59
C LEU A 190 -25.08 -3.37 -1.08
N LEU A 191 -23.83 -3.09 -0.70
CA LEU A 191 -23.46 -2.85 0.69
C LEU A 191 -24.01 -1.52 1.21
N GLU A 192 -24.07 -0.46 0.38
CA GLU A 192 -24.75 0.80 0.71
C GLU A 192 -26.26 0.60 0.92
N VAL A 193 -26.93 -0.20 0.08
CA VAL A 193 -28.35 -0.52 0.25
C VAL A 193 -28.58 -1.30 1.54
N LYS A 194 -27.77 -2.33 1.80
CA LYS A 194 -27.85 -3.09 3.08
C LYS A 194 -27.52 -2.23 4.30
N ALA A 195 -26.56 -1.31 4.19
CA ALA A 195 -26.27 -0.35 5.24
C ALA A 195 -27.46 0.59 5.50
N LYS A 196 -28.10 1.10 4.44
CA LYS A 196 -29.30 1.95 4.54
C LYS A 196 -30.49 1.21 5.16
N GLU A 197 -30.71 -0.05 4.80
CA GLU A 197 -31.74 -0.90 5.42
C GLU A 197 -31.46 -1.14 6.91
N LEU A 198 -30.23 -1.44 7.29
CA LEU A 198 -29.85 -1.65 8.70
C LEU A 198 -29.96 -0.38 9.54
N VAL A 199 -29.61 0.78 8.96
CA VAL A 199 -29.78 2.10 9.59
C VAL A 199 -31.27 2.45 9.71
N ALA A 200 -32.08 2.16 8.69
CA ALA A 200 -33.53 2.36 8.74
C ALA A 200 -34.22 1.46 9.78
N ALA A 201 -33.82 0.18 9.86
CA ALA A 201 -34.33 -0.79 10.82
C ALA A 201 -33.93 -0.48 12.28
N ASN A 202 -32.89 0.34 12.49
CA ASN A 202 -32.39 0.73 13.82
C ASN A 202 -32.45 2.25 14.06
N LYS A 203 -33.38 2.97 13.42
CA LYS A 203 -33.68 4.37 13.75
C LYS A 203 -34.15 4.48 15.20
N GLY A 204 -33.25 4.90 16.09
CA GLY A 204 -33.51 5.08 17.52
C GLY A 204 -32.40 4.62 18.47
N LYS A 205 -31.33 3.98 17.99
CA LYS A 205 -30.15 3.60 18.81
C LYS A 205 -28.97 4.53 18.58
N GLU A 206 -28.11 4.69 19.59
CA GLU A 206 -26.93 5.56 19.57
C GLU A 206 -26.01 5.31 18.36
N ALA A 207 -25.50 6.39 17.75
CA ALA A 207 -24.64 6.35 16.57
C ALA A 207 -23.39 5.45 16.73
N SER A 208 -22.91 5.28 17.97
CA SER A 208 -21.78 4.40 18.29
C SER A 208 -22.10 2.91 18.13
N LYS A 209 -23.31 2.47 18.53
CA LYS A 209 -23.77 1.07 18.39
C LYS A 209 -24.10 0.72 16.94
N ILE A 210 -24.60 1.69 16.17
CA ILE A 210 -24.84 1.51 14.73
C ILE A 210 -23.51 1.38 13.99
N LYS A 211 -22.50 2.18 14.36
CA LYS A 211 -21.15 2.08 13.80
C LYS A 211 -20.49 0.74 14.10
N SER A 212 -20.62 0.22 15.32
CA SER A 212 -20.07 -1.11 15.68
C SER A 212 -20.78 -2.24 14.92
N MET A 213 -22.11 -2.19 14.81
CA MET A 213 -22.88 -3.21 14.06
C MET A 213 -22.60 -3.19 12.54
N LEU A 214 -22.36 -2.00 11.97
CA LEU A 214 -21.98 -1.88 10.56
C LEU A 214 -20.54 -2.37 10.30
N LEU A 215 -19.64 -2.21 11.28
CA LEU A 215 -18.30 -2.81 11.25
C LEU A 215 -18.35 -4.34 11.41
N ASP A 216 -19.20 -4.85 12.31
CA ASP A 216 -19.42 -6.29 12.51
C ASP A 216 -20.03 -6.96 11.27
N ALA A 217 -20.82 -6.23 10.50
CA ALA A 217 -21.37 -6.66 9.21
C ALA A 217 -20.34 -6.68 8.05
N LYS A 218 -19.05 -6.48 8.33
CA LYS A 218 -17.93 -6.44 7.36
C LYS A 218 -18.09 -5.35 6.28
N ILE A 219 -18.77 -4.26 6.59
CA ILE A 219 -18.92 -3.12 5.67
C ILE A 219 -17.69 -2.22 5.79
N PRO A 220 -17.05 -1.82 4.67
CA PRO A 220 -15.89 -0.94 4.70
C PRO A 220 -16.21 0.39 5.40
N PRO A 221 -15.31 0.92 6.25
CA PRO A 221 -15.58 2.10 7.08
C PRO A 221 -15.94 3.35 6.27
N LYS A 222 -15.48 3.45 5.00
CA LYS A 222 -15.85 4.55 4.10
C LYS A 222 -17.34 4.60 3.75
N VAL A 223 -17.96 3.44 3.60
CA VAL A 223 -19.40 3.33 3.30
C VAL A 223 -20.20 3.65 4.55
N VAL A 224 -19.73 3.18 5.71
CA VAL A 224 -20.32 3.51 7.01
C VAL A 224 -20.29 5.02 7.25
N ASP A 225 -19.14 5.66 7.07
CA ASP A 225 -19.00 7.11 7.27
C ASP A 225 -19.85 7.90 6.25
N LYS A 226 -19.94 7.46 4.99
CA LYS A 226 -20.79 8.09 3.96
C LYS A 226 -22.29 7.94 4.28
N VAL A 227 -22.75 6.75 4.66
CA VAL A 227 -24.15 6.49 5.01
C VAL A 227 -24.55 7.18 6.32
N MET A 228 -23.65 7.28 7.30
CA MET A 228 -23.88 8.05 8.53
C MET A 228 -23.99 9.56 8.26
N THR A 229 -23.17 10.09 7.34
CA THR A 229 -23.23 11.49 6.89
C THR A 229 -24.53 11.78 6.11
N GLU A 230 -24.93 10.88 5.20
CA GLU A 230 -26.19 11.00 4.44
C GLU A 230 -27.45 10.85 5.32
N SER A 231 -27.36 10.16 6.46
CA SER A 231 -28.48 9.95 7.38
C SER A 231 -28.62 11.03 8.45
N GLY A 232 -27.81 12.09 8.40
CA GLY A 232 -27.89 13.25 9.32
C GLY A 232 -27.41 12.98 10.76
N LEU A 233 -26.78 11.83 11.03
CA LEU A 233 -26.16 11.52 12.32
C LEU A 233 -24.69 11.97 12.30
N VAL A 234 -24.49 13.29 12.27
CA VAL A 234 -23.17 13.88 12.48
C VAL A 234 -22.77 13.59 13.92
N VAL A 235 -21.77 12.74 14.14
CA VAL A 235 -21.00 12.81 15.37
C VAL A 235 -20.16 14.06 15.23
N GLU A 236 -20.58 15.15 15.86
CA GLU A 236 -19.67 16.25 16.16
C GLU A 236 -18.49 15.64 16.92
N THR A 237 -17.38 15.46 16.22
CA THR A 237 -16.09 15.28 16.86
C THR A 237 -15.85 16.57 17.62
N LYS A 238 -16.12 16.56 18.92
CA LYS A 238 -15.63 17.55 19.87
C LYS A 238 -14.19 17.86 19.50
N THR A 239 -13.97 19.09 19.06
CA THR A 239 -12.68 19.74 19.08
C THR A 239 -12.07 19.51 20.45
N ALA A 240 -10.99 18.74 20.50
CA ALA A 240 -10.12 18.67 21.65
C ALA A 240 -9.58 20.09 21.88
N ALA A 241 -10.16 20.80 22.84
CA ALA A 241 -9.56 22.00 23.39
C ALA A 241 -8.19 21.62 24.00
N PRO A 242 -7.09 22.33 23.65
CA PRO A 242 -5.80 22.08 24.27
C PRO A 242 -5.85 22.55 25.72
N ALA A 243 -5.64 21.62 26.64
CA ALA A 243 -5.40 21.91 28.04
C ALA A 243 -4.11 22.75 28.17
N LYS A 244 -4.27 24.05 28.47
CA LYS A 244 -3.21 24.86 29.06
C LYS A 244 -3.18 24.56 30.56
N LYS A 245 -2.05 24.06 31.04
CA LYS A 245 -1.55 24.33 32.39
C LYS A 245 -0.35 25.25 32.24
#